data_AF-A0A6G1LEF1-F1
#
_entry.id   AF-A0A6G1LEF1-F1
#
_cell.length_a   1.000
_cell.length_b   1.000
_cell.length_c   1.000
_cell.angle_alpha   90.00
_cell.angle_beta   90.00
_cell.angle_gamma   90.00
#
_symmetry.space_group_name_H-M   'P 1'
#
loop_
_entity.id
_entity.type
_entity.pdbx_description
1 polymer ?
#
loop_
_entity_poly.entity_id
_entity_poly.type
_entity_poly.pdbx_seq_one_letter_code
_entity_poly.pdbx_strand_id
1 'polypeptide(L)'
;MSYLGIEGYHVFVTGARGGIGQAIVQEFLAAGCRVTAHDLKPAPPEDHNTVFPLQGDISDEASISHAIRQAVLRNGPINILCANAGITNEASHPNIWELDVDTWENVYRVNVRGTFLTIKHFLLAAKAHQKSSGKELENLAVVVTGSECGKFGQAGHAEYASGKAGLQYGLVPTVKNEIVKLNSKGRINAVAPGWVNTPLIGDRLDDPKELYMESQGTVALAEIAEPTDVAKAVAFLASHRASGHMSGQVLSIDGGMEGRIIWREEEVSGQKLKDTLLSTTQAETIPRQLNKPKQTKKLRVAWSVDFDAISGWLGAGAHPDNNAADYSQGYFSGLVGVPRLLKLFQKLGIANKVTWCIPGHSIKTFPEQTKAIVDSGCEIALHGYAHESAGQMTAEQERTVLVKCMGLIEGLTGRKPRGYRAPLYQAKGRTIELLQEHGFLWDSSFSHFDSTPYLLPSEFPDIPANDYSPDKKAETWMHPSPKWSDLPKSNLVEIPLNWYHEDATPLQFYPHTPNSAGYVDVRVVERMWRDRVEWLRSEMKDGENGEVMKVFAVVLHPDTAGMAHVIGMVERFLMWLRGLEDVEFCRYEDVAEEYRELMAKRNRGPWAMAKRHQI
;
A
#
# COMPACT_ATOMS: atom_id res chain seq x y z
N MET A 1 6.22 2.01 37.88
CA MET A 1 6.94 2.39 36.64
C MET A 1 5.91 2.72 35.60
N SER A 2 5.99 3.90 34.98
CA SER A 2 5.14 4.28 33.84
C SER A 2 5.35 3.35 32.64
N TYR A 3 4.46 3.47 31.65
CA TYR A 3 4.60 2.80 30.37
C TYR A 3 5.94 3.11 29.68
N LEU A 4 6.37 4.38 29.73
CA LEU A 4 7.60 4.84 29.08
C LEU A 4 8.85 4.50 29.90
N GLY A 5 8.78 4.43 31.23
CA GLY A 5 9.94 4.07 32.06
C GLY A 5 11.14 5.02 31.87
N ILE A 6 10.87 6.32 31.73
CA ILE A 6 11.87 7.38 31.49
C ILE A 6 11.95 8.39 32.64
N GLU A 7 11.24 8.14 33.74
CA GLU A 7 11.22 9.01 34.92
C GLU A 7 12.65 9.26 35.44
N GLY A 8 12.97 10.52 35.77
CA GLY A 8 14.27 10.92 36.31
C GLY A 8 15.41 11.04 35.29
N TYR A 9 15.24 10.51 34.07
CA TYR A 9 16.24 10.68 33.00
C TYR A 9 16.37 12.15 32.59
N HIS A 10 17.57 12.50 32.15
CA HIS A 10 17.89 13.85 31.67
C HIS A 10 17.68 13.93 30.16
N VAL A 11 16.85 14.88 29.74
CA VAL A 11 16.48 15.15 28.36
C VAL A 11 17.05 16.50 27.94
N PHE A 12 17.73 16.54 26.80
CA PHE A 12 18.20 17.78 26.18
C PHE A 12 17.37 18.05 24.93
N VAL A 13 16.66 19.18 24.89
CA VAL A 13 15.76 19.54 23.78
C VAL A 13 16.30 20.79 23.10
N THR A 14 16.60 20.71 21.79
CA THR A 14 16.95 21.91 21.00
C THR A 14 15.72 22.53 20.36
N GLY A 15 15.71 23.86 20.24
CA GLY A 15 14.54 24.59 19.72
C GLY A 15 13.37 24.51 20.69
N ALA A 16 13.67 24.43 21.99
CA ALA A 16 12.72 24.20 23.07
C ALA A 16 11.65 25.28 23.21
N ARG A 17 11.82 26.43 22.54
CA ARG A 17 10.85 27.53 22.52
C ARG A 17 10.04 27.61 21.22
N GLY A 18 10.30 26.75 20.24
CA GLY A 18 9.42 26.56 19.09
C GLY A 18 8.15 25.80 19.46
N GLY A 19 7.13 25.79 18.58
CA GLY A 19 5.84 25.16 18.88
C GLY A 19 5.96 23.68 19.28
N ILE A 20 6.61 22.86 18.45
CA ILE A 20 6.89 21.44 18.75
C ILE A 20 7.84 21.31 19.96
N GLY A 21 8.87 22.16 20.05
CA GLY A 21 9.86 22.08 21.12
C GLY A 21 9.26 22.31 22.52
N GLN A 22 8.34 23.26 22.65
CA GLN A 22 7.62 23.51 23.91
C GLN A 22 6.78 22.29 24.29
N ALA A 23 6.05 21.69 23.34
CA ALA A 23 5.27 20.49 23.59
C ALA A 23 6.15 19.30 24.01
N ILE A 24 7.33 19.12 23.38
CA ILE A 24 8.32 18.11 23.79
C ILE A 24 8.77 18.34 25.24
N VAL A 25 9.11 19.59 25.61
CA VAL A 25 9.50 19.92 26.98
C VAL A 25 8.39 19.54 27.97
N GLN A 26 7.14 19.93 27.68
CA GLN A 26 6.01 19.63 28.56
C GLN A 26 5.74 18.12 28.69
N GLU A 27 5.83 17.36 27.59
CA GLU A 27 5.64 15.92 27.60
C GLU A 27 6.67 15.20 28.48
N PHE A 28 7.95 15.57 28.37
CA PHE A 28 9.00 14.98 29.20
C PHE A 28 8.92 15.42 30.67
N LEU A 29 8.48 16.65 30.97
CA LEU A 29 8.21 17.07 32.34
C LEU A 29 7.05 16.30 32.95
N ALA A 30 5.96 16.10 32.20
CA ALA A 30 4.82 15.28 32.61
C ALA A 30 5.23 13.81 32.85
N ALA A 31 6.19 13.30 32.09
CA ALA A 31 6.79 11.98 32.29
C ALA A 31 7.81 11.93 33.45
N GLY A 32 8.01 13.02 34.20
CA GLY A 32 8.90 13.06 35.36
C GLY A 32 10.39 13.13 35.02
N CYS A 33 10.75 13.54 33.80
CA CYS A 33 12.14 13.76 33.41
C CYS A 33 12.68 15.11 33.89
N ARG A 34 14.00 15.26 33.86
CA ARG A 34 14.68 16.55 34.03
C ARG A 34 15.06 17.08 32.66
N VAL A 35 14.69 18.32 32.34
CA VAL A 35 14.79 18.83 30.97
C VAL A 35 15.76 19.99 30.90
N THR A 36 16.74 19.92 30.00
CA THR A 36 17.48 21.10 29.54
C THR A 36 16.81 21.63 28.28
N ALA A 37 16.25 22.83 28.37
CA ALA A 37 15.53 23.51 27.29
C ALA A 37 16.50 24.46 26.57
N HIS A 38 17.09 23.99 25.48
CA HIS A 38 18.06 24.75 24.68
C HIS A 38 17.38 25.49 23.53
N ASP A 39 17.62 26.79 23.42
CA ASP A 39 17.08 27.62 22.32
C ASP A 39 17.99 28.81 21.98
N LEU A 40 17.85 29.35 20.77
CA LEU A 40 18.53 30.58 20.37
C LEU A 40 17.93 31.79 21.11
N LYS A 41 16.62 31.76 21.37
CA LYS A 41 15.90 32.85 22.06
C LYS A 41 16.14 32.78 23.57
N PRO A 42 16.47 33.90 24.25
CA PRO A 42 16.78 33.92 25.68
C PRO A 42 15.57 33.54 26.53
N ALA A 43 15.69 32.58 27.44
CA ALA A 43 14.57 32.11 28.25
C ALA A 43 13.95 33.25 29.09
N PRO A 44 12.62 33.26 29.29
CA PRO A 44 12.02 34.13 30.28
C PRO A 44 12.56 33.77 31.67
N PRO A 45 12.66 34.73 32.61
CA PRO A 45 13.06 34.45 33.98
C PRO A 45 11.95 33.65 34.68
N GLU A 46 12.04 32.33 34.63
CA GLU A 46 11.18 31.41 35.38
C GLU A 46 12.03 30.47 36.22
N ASP A 47 11.58 30.26 37.47
CA ASP A 47 12.29 29.52 38.50
C ASP A 47 11.66 28.12 38.66
N HIS A 48 11.80 27.29 37.63
CA HIS A 48 11.38 25.89 37.70
C HIS A 48 12.59 24.98 37.92
N ASN A 49 12.69 24.38 39.11
CA ASN A 49 13.80 23.48 39.49
C ASN A 49 13.99 22.27 38.56
N THR A 50 12.99 21.90 37.75
CA THR A 50 12.98 20.73 36.85
C THR A 50 13.32 21.05 35.39
N VAL A 51 13.33 22.34 35.00
CA VAL A 51 13.72 22.80 33.66
C VAL A 51 14.97 23.66 33.78
N PHE A 52 16.01 23.31 33.05
CA PHE A 52 17.20 24.14 32.92
C PHE A 52 17.17 24.89 31.57
N PRO A 53 16.79 26.18 31.56
CA PRO A 53 16.85 26.97 30.33
C PRO A 53 18.30 27.25 29.94
N LEU A 54 18.61 27.11 28.65
CA LEU A 54 19.95 27.34 28.15
C LEU A 54 19.90 28.03 26.78
N GLN A 55 20.55 29.19 26.69
CA GLN A 55 20.67 29.90 25.42
C GLN A 55 21.90 29.42 24.65
N GLY A 56 21.74 29.18 23.35
CA GLY A 56 22.85 28.83 22.48
C GLY A 56 22.46 28.68 21.02
N ASP A 57 23.46 28.67 20.15
CA ASP A 57 23.30 28.46 18.71
C ASP A 57 23.79 27.06 18.36
N ILE A 58 22.89 26.20 17.88
CA ILE A 58 23.24 24.84 17.46
C ILE A 58 24.18 24.83 16.26
N SER A 59 24.18 25.91 15.47
CA SER A 59 25.04 26.08 14.31
C SER A 59 26.44 26.59 14.67
N ASP A 60 26.72 26.89 15.94
CA ASP A 60 28.09 27.13 16.41
C ASP A 60 28.58 25.95 17.25
N GLU A 61 29.71 25.36 16.84
CA GLU A 61 30.26 24.18 17.52
C GLU A 61 30.74 24.54 18.94
N ALA A 62 31.30 25.73 19.15
CA ALA A 62 31.73 26.17 20.47
C ALA A 62 30.53 26.37 21.40
N SER A 63 29.46 27.01 20.90
CA SER A 63 28.20 27.20 21.59
C SER A 63 27.58 25.87 22.03
N ILE A 64 27.34 24.91 21.11
CA ILE A 64 26.70 23.64 21.48
C ILE A 64 27.58 22.77 22.38
N SER A 65 28.91 22.80 22.20
CA SER A 65 29.84 22.12 23.08
C SER A 65 29.82 22.71 24.51
N HIS A 66 29.73 24.03 24.63
CA HIS A 66 29.52 24.70 25.91
C HIS A 66 28.16 24.32 26.52
N ALA A 67 27.09 24.35 25.72
CA ALA A 67 25.75 24.06 26.18
C ALA A 67 25.60 22.63 26.74
N ILE A 68 26.11 21.62 26.03
CA ILE A 68 26.10 20.24 26.50
C ILE A 68 26.88 20.09 27.82
N ARG A 69 28.02 20.78 27.97
CA ARG A 69 28.78 20.78 29.23
C ARG A 69 27.99 21.38 30.38
N GLN A 70 27.32 22.53 30.18
CA GLN A 70 26.48 23.15 31.21
C GLN A 70 25.30 22.26 31.60
N ALA A 71 24.65 21.65 30.62
CA ALA A 71 23.56 20.69 30.86
C ALA A 71 24.04 19.51 31.72
N VAL A 72 25.20 18.95 31.40
CA VAL A 72 25.78 17.84 32.18
C VAL A 72 26.19 18.27 33.58
N LEU A 73 26.75 19.47 33.76
CA LEU A 73 27.09 20.00 35.07
C LEU A 73 25.86 20.21 35.96
N ARG A 74 24.75 20.70 35.38
CA ARG A 74 23.52 20.99 36.12
C ARG A 74 22.71 19.72 36.44
N ASN A 75 22.51 18.87 35.44
CA ASN A 75 21.57 17.75 35.49
C ASN A 75 22.25 16.37 35.34
N GLY A 76 23.58 16.28 35.33
CA GLY A 76 24.27 15.00 35.13
C GLY A 76 24.17 14.48 33.68
N PRO A 77 24.54 13.22 33.41
CA PRO A 77 24.61 12.69 32.06
C PRO A 77 23.27 12.82 31.33
N ILE A 78 23.32 13.21 30.06
CA ILE A 78 22.12 13.34 29.22
C ILE A 78 21.78 11.95 28.67
N ASN A 79 20.59 11.45 28.98
CA ASN A 79 20.12 10.15 28.48
C ASN A 79 19.46 10.30 27.10
N ILE A 80 18.65 11.33 26.93
CA ILE A 80 17.80 11.53 25.75
C ILE A 80 18.15 12.87 25.08
N LEU A 81 18.42 12.83 23.78
CA LEU A 81 18.54 14.02 22.95
C LEU A 81 17.33 14.14 22.02
N CYS A 82 16.61 15.26 22.12
CA CYS A 82 15.60 15.67 21.14
C CYS A 82 16.20 16.77 20.26
N ALA A 83 16.76 16.36 19.11
CA ALA A 83 17.32 17.27 18.11
C ALA A 83 16.18 17.84 17.25
N ASN A 84 15.52 18.87 17.77
CA ASN A 84 14.29 19.43 17.22
C ASN A 84 14.46 20.79 16.52
N ALA A 85 15.47 21.58 16.91
CA ALA A 85 15.71 22.88 16.29
C ALA A 85 15.85 22.81 14.77
N GLY A 86 15.19 23.74 14.08
CA GLY A 86 15.33 23.96 12.66
C GLY A 86 14.63 25.25 12.24
N ILE A 87 14.97 25.73 11.05
CA ILE A 87 14.41 26.94 10.44
C ILE A 87 14.00 26.64 9.00
N THR A 88 13.02 27.40 8.53
CA THR A 88 12.67 27.59 7.12
C THR A 88 11.94 28.93 7.02
N ASN A 89 11.81 29.49 5.83
CA ASN A 89 11.02 30.69 5.61
C ASN A 89 9.68 30.31 5.00
N GLU A 90 8.67 30.08 5.85
CA GLU A 90 7.32 29.70 5.41
C GLU A 90 6.56 30.83 4.69
N ALA A 91 7.04 32.07 4.72
CA ALA A 91 6.41 33.21 4.04
C ALA A 91 6.95 33.45 2.62
N SER A 92 7.93 32.65 2.16
CA SER A 92 8.57 32.80 0.86
C SER A 92 8.66 31.45 0.15
N HIS A 93 8.24 31.41 -1.12
CA HIS A 93 8.21 30.19 -1.94
C HIS A 93 8.96 30.37 -3.26
N PRO A 94 10.26 30.73 -3.23
CA PRO A 94 11.01 30.93 -4.45
C PRO A 94 11.11 29.60 -5.20
N ASN A 95 10.98 29.63 -6.53
CA ASN A 95 11.40 28.47 -7.30
C ASN A 95 12.89 28.25 -7.09
N ILE A 96 13.38 27.02 -7.32
CA ILE A 96 14.79 26.70 -7.07
C ILE A 96 15.78 27.60 -7.82
N TRP A 97 15.41 28.14 -8.99
CA TRP A 97 16.23 29.08 -9.77
C TRP A 97 16.18 30.53 -9.28
N GLU A 98 15.31 30.84 -8.31
CA GLU A 98 15.17 32.15 -7.65
C GLU A 98 15.70 32.12 -6.20
N LEU A 99 16.00 30.94 -5.68
CA LEU A 99 16.45 30.75 -4.31
C LEU A 99 17.88 31.27 -4.14
N ASP A 100 18.02 32.25 -3.26
CA ASP A 100 19.30 32.85 -2.92
C ASP A 100 20.23 31.87 -2.17
N VAL A 101 21.52 31.91 -2.51
CA VAL A 101 22.54 31.01 -1.95
C VAL A 101 22.70 31.22 -0.45
N ASP A 102 22.67 32.46 0.05
CA ASP A 102 22.82 32.73 1.48
C ASP A 102 21.64 32.15 2.27
N THR A 103 20.44 32.16 1.69
CA THR A 103 19.25 31.51 2.27
C THR A 103 19.45 29.99 2.35
N TRP A 104 19.88 29.36 1.24
CA TRP A 104 20.19 27.92 1.20
C TRP A 104 21.24 27.55 2.26
N GLU A 105 22.36 28.28 2.28
CA GLU A 105 23.47 28.05 3.21
C GLU A 105 23.04 28.24 4.66
N ASN A 106 22.22 29.26 4.97
CA ASN A 106 21.72 29.49 6.31
C ASN A 106 20.83 28.33 6.80
N VAL A 107 19.89 27.88 5.96
CA VAL A 107 19.00 26.75 6.32
C VAL A 107 19.82 25.47 6.53
N TYR A 108 20.77 25.16 5.65
CA TYR A 108 21.66 24.00 5.82
C TYR A 108 22.58 24.11 7.04
N ARG A 109 23.12 25.30 7.29
CA ARG A 109 23.99 25.59 8.44
C ARG A 109 23.28 25.33 9.76
N VAL A 110 22.02 25.71 9.88
CA VAL A 110 21.22 25.46 11.08
C VAL A 110 20.69 24.03 11.11
N ASN A 111 19.94 23.61 10.08
CA ASN A 111 19.19 22.36 10.13
C ASN A 111 20.10 21.14 10.04
N VAL A 112 21.02 21.12 9.08
CA VAL A 112 21.87 19.94 8.83
C VAL A 112 23.11 19.97 9.71
N ARG A 113 23.91 21.03 9.60
CA ARG A 113 25.16 21.15 10.39
C ARG A 113 24.86 21.27 11.88
N GLY A 114 23.86 22.05 12.29
CA GLY A 114 23.52 22.19 13.70
C GLY A 114 23.00 20.90 14.34
N THR A 115 22.17 20.13 13.64
CA THR A 115 21.74 18.79 14.10
C THR A 115 22.93 17.83 14.24
N PHE A 116 23.82 17.79 13.25
CA PHE A 116 25.04 17.00 13.30
C PHE A 116 25.89 17.35 14.54
N LEU A 117 26.17 18.64 14.76
CA LEU A 117 26.99 19.09 15.88
C LEU A 117 26.35 18.74 17.23
N THR A 118 25.04 18.89 17.34
CA THR A 118 24.28 18.54 18.54
C THR A 118 24.42 17.05 18.87
N ILE A 119 24.20 16.17 17.88
CA ILE A 119 24.34 14.71 18.06
C ILE A 119 25.79 14.34 18.41
N LYS A 120 26.77 14.92 17.71
CA LYS A 120 28.20 14.70 17.97
C LYS A 120 28.56 15.00 19.42
N HIS A 121 28.21 16.18 19.92
CA HIS A 121 28.59 16.60 21.28
C HIS A 121 27.80 15.86 22.36
N PHE A 122 26.54 15.50 22.11
CA PHE A 122 25.78 14.59 22.98
C PHE A 122 26.46 13.22 23.12
N LEU A 123 26.84 12.59 22.00
CA LEU A 123 27.51 11.28 22.03
C LEU A 123 28.91 11.36 22.63
N LEU A 124 29.65 12.46 22.44
CA LEU A 124 30.93 12.68 23.13
C LEU A 124 30.76 12.77 24.65
N ALA A 125 29.73 13.46 25.12
CA ALA A 125 29.41 13.54 26.55
C ALA A 125 29.00 12.17 27.12
N ALA A 126 28.17 11.40 26.40
CA ALA A 126 27.82 10.03 26.78
C ALA A 126 29.07 9.13 26.86
N LYS A 127 29.94 9.17 25.84
CA LYS A 127 31.21 8.41 25.81
C LYS A 127 32.10 8.75 27.01
N ALA A 128 32.24 10.05 27.33
CA ALA A 128 33.04 10.50 28.46
C ALA A 128 32.48 9.99 29.80
N HIS A 129 31.16 10.07 29.99
CA HIS A 129 30.49 9.57 31.19
C HIS A 129 30.59 8.05 31.34
N GLN A 130 30.40 7.29 30.26
CA GLN A 130 30.52 5.84 30.30
C GLN A 130 31.96 5.40 30.62
N LYS A 131 32.95 6.11 30.06
CA LYS A 131 34.36 5.86 30.37
C LYS A 131 34.69 6.13 31.84
N SER A 132 34.17 7.22 32.41
CA SER A 132 34.45 7.58 33.81
C SER A 132 33.68 6.71 34.81
N SER A 133 32.46 6.30 34.49
CA SER A 133 31.62 5.45 35.35
C SER A 133 31.91 3.96 35.23
N GLY A 134 32.53 3.52 34.13
CA GLY A 134 32.76 2.11 33.82
C GLY A 134 31.49 1.34 33.46
N LYS A 135 30.37 2.03 33.22
CA LYS A 135 29.07 1.44 32.88
C LYS A 135 28.46 2.14 31.67
N GLU A 136 27.67 1.41 30.90
CA GLU A 136 26.89 2.01 29.82
C GLU A 136 25.81 2.94 30.39
N LEU A 137 25.56 4.06 29.70
CA LEU A 137 24.51 4.98 30.09
C LEU A 137 23.15 4.37 29.78
N GLU A 138 22.24 4.36 30.74
CA GLU A 138 20.90 3.85 30.52
C GLU A 138 20.09 4.75 29.58
N ASN A 139 19.23 4.13 28.76
CA ASN A 139 18.31 4.81 27.86
C ASN A 139 18.98 5.88 26.96
N LEU A 140 20.15 5.56 26.40
CA LEU A 140 20.83 6.44 25.43
C LEU A 140 20.01 6.52 24.13
N ALA A 141 19.27 7.61 23.93
CA ALA A 141 18.36 7.77 22.80
C ALA A 141 18.50 9.14 22.14
N VAL A 142 18.44 9.15 20.81
CA VAL A 142 18.37 10.37 19.99
C VAL A 142 17.08 10.33 19.19
N VAL A 143 16.29 11.40 19.23
CA VAL A 143 15.14 11.61 18.37
C VAL A 143 15.34 12.88 17.57
N VAL A 144 15.41 12.75 16.25
CA VAL A 144 15.58 13.86 15.31
C VAL A 144 14.21 14.30 14.81
N THR A 145 13.95 15.60 14.78
CA THR A 145 12.73 16.13 14.15
C THR A 145 12.98 16.37 12.67
N GLY A 146 12.39 15.51 11.86
CA GLY A 146 12.36 15.55 10.42
C GLY A 146 11.23 16.44 9.88
N SER A 147 10.66 16.07 8.73
CA SER A 147 9.47 16.63 8.10
C SER A 147 9.05 15.76 6.91
N GLU A 148 7.75 15.67 6.65
CA GLU A 148 7.23 15.06 5.41
C GLU A 148 7.70 15.80 4.14
N CYS A 149 8.10 17.07 4.23
CA CYS A 149 8.79 17.79 3.15
C CYS A 149 10.06 17.05 2.70
N GLY A 150 10.76 16.38 3.62
CA GLY A 150 11.94 15.58 3.30
C GLY A 150 11.63 14.23 2.66
N LYS A 151 10.37 13.85 2.53
CA LYS A 151 9.91 12.60 1.92
C LYS A 151 9.22 12.84 0.58
N PHE A 152 8.33 13.83 0.51
CA PHE A 152 7.54 14.11 -0.68
C PHE A 152 8.01 15.36 -1.45
N GLY A 153 8.78 16.24 -0.81
CA GLY A 153 9.07 17.57 -1.33
C GLY A 153 7.95 18.57 -1.05
N GLN A 154 8.27 19.86 -1.11
CA GLN A 154 7.31 20.96 -1.04
C GLN A 154 7.80 22.06 -1.98
N ALA A 155 6.90 22.55 -2.85
CA ALA A 155 7.22 23.66 -3.74
C ALA A 155 7.66 24.88 -2.92
N GLY A 156 8.71 25.56 -3.36
CA GLY A 156 9.26 26.74 -2.67
C GLY A 156 10.23 26.46 -1.52
N HIS A 157 10.50 25.20 -1.16
CA HIS A 157 11.28 24.85 0.05
C HIS A 157 12.37 23.80 -0.22
N ALA A 158 13.09 23.94 -1.34
CA ALA A 158 14.08 22.96 -1.77
C ALA A 158 15.23 22.80 -0.74
N GLU A 159 15.69 23.90 -0.14
CA GLU A 159 16.72 23.96 0.91
C GLU A 159 16.28 23.23 2.19
N TYR A 160 15.02 23.40 2.59
CA TYR A 160 14.48 22.74 3.77
C TYR A 160 14.22 21.25 3.51
N ALA A 161 13.52 20.92 2.43
CA ALA A 161 13.17 19.55 2.06
C ALA A 161 14.42 18.68 1.90
N SER A 162 15.40 19.13 1.12
CA SER A 162 16.67 18.40 0.92
C SER A 162 17.45 18.22 2.22
N GLY A 163 17.50 19.24 3.08
CA GLY A 163 18.12 19.16 4.40
C GLY A 163 17.43 18.13 5.31
N LYS A 164 16.10 18.16 5.40
CA LYS A 164 15.32 17.19 6.19
C LYS A 164 15.43 15.77 5.64
N ALA A 165 15.45 15.59 4.32
CA ALA A 165 15.74 14.30 3.69
C ALA A 165 17.12 13.77 4.09
N GLY A 166 18.14 14.63 4.06
CA GLY A 166 19.51 14.29 4.48
C GLY A 166 19.60 13.86 5.95
N LEU A 167 18.82 14.49 6.85
CA LEU A 167 18.72 14.07 8.25
C LEU A 167 18.02 12.71 8.41
N GLN A 168 16.83 12.58 7.83
CA GLN A 168 15.95 11.40 7.99
C GLN A 168 16.51 10.14 7.33
N TYR A 169 16.98 10.26 6.09
CA TYR A 169 17.33 9.13 5.24
C TYR A 169 18.85 9.00 5.02
N GLY A 170 19.65 9.94 5.52
CA GLY A 170 21.11 9.87 5.53
C GLY A 170 21.69 9.74 6.94
N LEU A 171 21.53 10.78 7.76
CA LEU A 171 22.16 10.88 9.08
C LEU A 171 21.64 9.81 10.05
N VAL A 172 20.33 9.69 10.23
CA VAL A 172 19.69 8.72 11.14
C VAL A 172 20.08 7.27 10.83
N PRO A 173 19.96 6.75 9.59
CA PRO A 173 20.34 5.37 9.29
C PRO A 173 21.85 5.11 9.39
N THR A 174 22.68 6.15 9.28
CA THR A 174 24.14 6.04 9.48
C THR A 174 24.48 5.97 10.96
N VAL A 175 24.04 6.96 11.75
CA VAL A 175 24.36 7.08 13.18
C VAL A 175 23.82 5.88 13.97
N LYS A 176 22.72 5.23 13.54
CA LYS A 176 22.22 4.02 14.21
C LYS A 176 23.26 2.88 14.25
N ASN A 177 24.09 2.77 13.22
CA ASN A 177 25.13 1.73 13.13
C ASN A 177 26.37 2.10 13.96
N GLU A 178 26.53 3.39 14.28
CA GLU A 178 27.66 3.92 15.04
C GLU A 178 27.36 3.98 16.54
N ILE A 179 26.17 4.43 16.93
CA ILE A 179 25.75 4.61 18.33
C ILE A 179 25.82 3.30 19.11
N VAL A 180 25.52 2.17 18.47
CA VAL A 180 25.58 0.83 19.10
C VAL A 180 27.01 0.37 19.43
N LYS A 181 28.03 0.93 18.76
CA LYS A 181 29.44 0.68 19.07
C LYS A 181 29.89 1.45 20.33
N LEU A 182 29.15 2.50 20.69
CA LEU A 182 29.37 3.31 21.88
C LEU A 182 28.56 2.80 23.08
N ASN A 183 27.33 2.34 22.85
CA ASN A 183 26.42 1.82 23.86
C ASN A 183 25.56 0.71 23.27
N SER A 184 25.57 -0.49 23.85
CA SER A 184 24.89 -1.67 23.31
C SER A 184 23.37 -1.52 23.12
N LYS A 185 22.75 -0.55 23.80
CA LYS A 185 21.32 -0.22 23.75
C LYS A 185 21.05 1.18 23.19
N GLY A 186 22.06 1.83 22.62
CA GLY A 186 21.97 3.15 22.01
C GLY A 186 21.07 3.14 20.78
N ARG A 187 20.17 4.13 20.67
CA ARG A 187 19.21 4.23 19.55
C ARG A 187 19.12 5.64 19.00
N ILE A 188 18.85 5.73 17.70
CA ILE A 188 18.49 6.98 17.03
C ILE A 188 17.30 6.75 16.11
N ASN A 189 16.30 7.60 16.17
CA ASN A 189 15.16 7.59 15.25
C ASN A 189 14.80 9.03 14.86
N ALA A 190 13.88 9.19 13.91
CA ALA A 190 13.27 10.46 13.57
C ALA A 190 11.75 10.39 13.66
N VAL A 191 11.14 11.53 13.97
CA VAL A 191 9.72 11.81 13.67
C VAL A 191 9.67 12.69 12.42
N ALA A 192 8.69 12.49 11.55
CA ALA A 192 8.47 13.29 10.35
C ALA A 192 7.08 13.93 10.43
N PRO A 193 6.96 15.16 10.95
CA PRO A 193 5.69 15.83 11.01
C PRO A 193 5.22 16.29 9.62
N GLY A 194 3.90 16.22 9.39
CA GLY A 194 3.22 16.94 8.31
C GLY A 194 2.99 18.40 8.69
N TRP A 195 1.83 18.96 8.33
CA TRP A 195 1.41 20.25 8.84
C TRP A 195 1.13 20.17 10.35
N VAL A 196 1.75 21.07 11.12
CA VAL A 196 1.57 21.15 12.57
C VAL A 196 1.17 22.56 12.95
N ASN A 197 0.11 22.68 13.76
CA ASN A 197 -0.37 23.95 14.29
C ASN A 197 0.68 24.61 15.21
N THR A 198 1.57 25.41 14.66
CA THR A 198 2.67 26.05 15.38
C THR A 198 2.86 27.49 14.91
N PRO A 199 3.48 28.37 15.71
CA PRO A 199 3.80 29.73 15.26
C PRO A 199 4.70 29.80 14.02
N LEU A 200 5.34 28.69 13.61
CA LEU A 200 6.18 28.62 12.40
C LEU A 200 5.34 28.76 11.12
N ILE A 201 4.10 28.28 11.12
CA ILE A 201 3.21 28.35 9.95
C ILE A 201 2.67 29.77 9.71
N GLY A 202 2.80 30.68 10.70
CA GLY A 202 2.29 32.04 10.62
C GLY A 202 0.80 32.09 10.23
N ASP A 203 0.46 33.05 9.37
CA ASP A 203 -0.90 33.25 8.85
C ASP A 203 -1.20 32.40 7.60
N ARG A 204 -0.26 31.51 7.18
CA ARG A 204 -0.33 30.74 5.91
C ARG A 204 -1.56 29.82 5.82
N LEU A 205 -2.10 29.39 6.96
CA LEU A 205 -3.28 28.53 7.01
C LEU A 205 -4.51 29.25 7.59
N ASP A 206 -4.48 30.59 7.66
CA ASP A 206 -5.60 31.39 8.14
C ASP A 206 -6.74 31.48 7.11
N ASP A 207 -6.41 31.41 5.81
CA ASP A 207 -7.43 31.24 4.77
C ASP A 207 -7.91 29.78 4.76
N PRO A 208 -9.21 29.52 5.01
CA PRO A 208 -9.78 28.18 4.93
C PRO A 208 -9.51 27.45 3.60
N LYS A 209 -9.36 28.19 2.50
CA LYS A 209 -9.05 27.60 1.19
C LYS A 209 -7.60 27.15 1.10
N GLU A 210 -6.66 27.95 1.59
CA GLU A 210 -5.24 27.58 1.64
C GLU A 210 -5.02 26.44 2.64
N LEU A 211 -5.67 26.49 3.80
CA LEU A 211 -5.69 25.39 4.76
C LEU A 211 -6.17 24.09 4.10
N TYR A 212 -7.25 24.14 3.33
CA TYR A 212 -7.74 22.97 2.61
C TYR A 212 -6.74 22.50 1.54
N MET A 213 -6.28 23.38 0.64
CA MET A 213 -5.43 23.00 -0.49
C MET A 213 -4.08 22.44 -0.06
N GLU A 214 -3.44 23.07 0.93
CA GLU A 214 -2.09 22.72 1.35
C GLU A 214 -2.09 21.56 2.36
N SER A 215 -3.16 21.39 3.14
CA SER A 215 -3.21 20.40 4.22
C SER A 215 -4.44 19.48 4.19
N GLN A 216 -5.65 19.97 4.47
CA GLN A 216 -6.79 19.08 4.76
C GLN A 216 -7.21 18.21 3.58
N GLY A 217 -7.03 18.72 2.35
CA GLY A 217 -7.31 17.99 1.12
C GLY A 217 -6.39 16.81 0.89
N THR A 218 -5.18 16.82 1.47
CA THR A 218 -4.14 15.81 1.25
C THR A 218 -3.89 14.92 2.46
N VAL A 219 -4.52 15.21 3.60
CA VAL A 219 -4.34 14.48 4.87
C VAL A 219 -5.53 13.58 5.15
N ALA A 220 -5.31 12.29 5.42
CA ALA A 220 -6.41 11.32 5.64
C ALA A 220 -7.32 11.68 6.82
N LEU A 221 -6.78 12.28 7.89
CA LEU A 221 -7.58 12.80 9.00
C LEU A 221 -8.30 14.13 8.71
N ALA A 222 -8.09 14.75 7.54
CA ALA A 222 -8.64 16.05 7.15
C ALA A 222 -8.33 17.21 8.12
N GLU A 223 -7.31 17.05 8.97
CA GLU A 223 -6.88 18.03 9.96
C GLU A 223 -5.34 18.06 10.05
N ILE A 224 -4.81 19.19 10.50
CA ILE A 224 -3.38 19.33 10.79
C ILE A 224 -3.07 18.78 12.17
N ALA A 225 -1.84 18.31 12.37
CA ALA A 225 -1.42 17.79 13.67
C ALA A 225 -1.27 18.90 14.71
N GLU A 226 -1.48 18.58 15.98
CA GLU A 226 -1.12 19.46 17.09
C GLU A 226 0.33 19.19 17.54
N PRO A 227 1.04 20.18 18.09
CA PRO A 227 2.41 19.98 18.59
C PRO A 227 2.54 18.83 19.60
N THR A 228 1.46 18.56 20.34
CA THR A 228 1.41 17.46 21.31
C THR A 228 1.42 16.08 20.66
N ASP A 229 0.94 15.94 19.42
CA ASP A 229 0.97 14.66 18.70
C ASP A 229 2.41 14.27 18.36
N VAL A 230 3.20 15.24 17.93
CA VAL A 230 4.64 15.07 17.69
C VAL A 230 5.38 14.77 18.99
N ALA A 231 5.08 15.51 20.07
CA ALA A 231 5.74 15.35 21.36
C ALA A 231 5.55 13.94 21.96
N LYS A 232 4.33 13.39 21.91
CA LYS A 232 4.04 12.03 22.37
C LYS A 232 4.82 10.98 21.59
N ALA A 233 4.94 11.14 20.27
CA ALA A 233 5.74 10.25 19.43
C ALA A 233 7.24 10.33 19.75
N VAL A 234 7.76 11.53 20.02
CA VAL A 234 9.14 11.74 20.47
C VAL A 234 9.38 11.01 21.80
N ALA A 235 8.48 11.13 22.77
CA ALA A 235 8.60 10.44 24.06
C ALA A 235 8.56 8.90 23.91
N PHE A 236 7.68 8.38 23.04
CA PHE A 236 7.64 6.96 22.69
C PHE A 236 8.96 6.45 22.10
N LEU A 237 9.53 7.15 21.12
CA LEU A 237 10.80 6.76 20.49
C LEU A 237 12.01 6.91 21.44
N ALA A 238 11.96 7.86 22.36
CA ALA A 238 12.99 8.05 23.37
C ALA A 238 13.02 6.92 24.41
N SER A 239 11.89 6.24 24.67
CA SER A 239 11.78 5.18 25.67
C SER A 239 12.35 3.84 25.20
N HIS A 240 13.36 3.31 25.88
CA HIS A 240 13.86 1.95 25.62
C HIS A 240 12.80 0.89 25.99
N ARG A 241 11.97 1.16 27.00
CA ARG A 241 10.90 0.24 27.41
C ARG A 241 9.83 0.09 26.33
N ALA A 242 9.43 1.19 25.70
CA ALA A 242 8.37 1.18 24.69
C ALA A 242 8.89 0.85 23.28
N SER A 243 10.10 1.30 22.93
CA SER A 243 10.62 1.21 21.55
C SER A 243 12.04 0.62 21.45
N GLY A 244 12.49 -0.16 22.44
CA GLY A 244 13.88 -0.67 22.54
C GLY A 244 14.43 -1.41 21.32
N HIS A 245 13.57 -1.91 20.43
CA HIS A 245 13.94 -2.55 19.17
C HIS A 245 13.77 -1.66 17.92
N MET A 246 13.52 -0.36 18.09
CA MET A 246 13.40 0.63 17.01
C MET A 246 14.65 1.51 16.96
N SER A 247 15.39 1.44 15.87
CA SER A 247 16.53 2.31 15.57
C SER A 247 16.66 2.47 14.05
N GLY A 248 16.95 3.68 13.60
CA GLY A 248 16.99 4.05 12.19
C GLY A 248 15.63 4.28 11.54
N GLN A 249 14.57 4.41 12.32
CA GLN A 249 13.21 4.59 11.80
C GLN A 249 12.89 6.07 11.62
N VAL A 250 12.06 6.36 10.62
CA VAL A 250 11.43 7.67 10.42
C VAL A 250 9.93 7.43 10.59
N LEU A 251 9.34 7.99 11.65
CA LEU A 251 7.93 7.82 11.98
C LEU A 251 7.13 9.05 11.53
N SER A 252 6.27 8.88 10.54
CA SER A 252 5.37 9.95 10.06
C SER A 252 4.34 10.32 11.12
N ILE A 253 4.21 11.62 11.41
CA ILE A 253 3.23 12.23 12.32
C ILE A 253 2.49 13.31 11.53
N ASP A 254 1.67 12.89 10.57
CA ASP A 254 1.17 13.73 9.49
C ASP A 254 -0.33 13.54 9.20
N GLY A 255 -1.04 12.79 10.04
CA GLY A 255 -2.46 12.48 9.85
C GLY A 255 -2.76 11.61 8.61
N GLY A 256 -1.75 10.93 8.05
CA GLY A 256 -1.89 10.17 6.80
C GLY A 256 -1.79 11.06 5.56
N MET A 257 -0.85 12.01 5.56
CA MET A 257 -0.61 12.91 4.43
C MET A 257 -0.19 12.14 3.18
N GLU A 258 -0.86 12.42 2.05
CA GLU A 258 -0.55 11.91 0.72
C GLU A 258 -0.10 13.05 -0.21
N GLY A 259 0.67 12.72 -1.25
CA GLY A 259 1.07 13.70 -2.28
C GLY A 259 -0.06 14.09 -3.25
N ARG A 260 -1.31 13.73 -2.96
CA ARG A 260 -2.49 13.97 -3.81
C ARG A 260 -3.69 14.35 -2.96
N ILE A 261 -4.64 15.07 -3.57
CA ILE A 261 -5.92 15.39 -2.94
C ILE A 261 -6.74 14.10 -2.81
N ILE A 262 -7.21 13.82 -1.60
CA ILE A 262 -8.04 12.67 -1.24
C ILE A 262 -9.40 13.09 -0.66
N TRP A 263 -9.55 14.33 -0.20
CA TRP A 263 -10.83 14.93 0.21
C TRP A 263 -11.23 16.05 -0.74
N ARG A 264 -12.50 16.14 -1.15
CA ARG A 264 -13.01 17.31 -1.88
C ARG A 264 -13.30 18.47 -0.91
N GLU A 265 -13.23 19.71 -1.40
CA GLU A 265 -13.39 20.93 -0.59
C GLU A 265 -14.74 20.97 0.14
N GLU A 266 -15.79 20.50 -0.54
CA GLU A 266 -17.16 20.38 -0.03
C GLU A 266 -17.27 19.37 1.13
N GLU A 267 -16.44 18.33 1.14
CA GLU A 267 -16.45 17.28 2.17
C GLU A 267 -15.81 17.78 3.46
N VAL A 268 -14.70 18.51 3.34
CA VAL A 268 -13.98 19.10 4.48
C VAL A 268 -14.78 20.26 5.10
N SER A 269 -15.33 21.14 4.27
CA SER A 269 -16.16 22.26 4.74
C SER A 269 -17.50 21.80 5.35
N GLY A 270 -18.10 20.73 4.80
CA GLY A 270 -19.33 20.12 5.30
C GLY A 270 -19.17 19.36 6.63
N GLN A 271 -17.98 18.82 6.92
CA GLN A 271 -17.67 18.19 8.22
C GLN A 271 -17.73 19.19 9.38
N LYS A 272 -17.11 20.38 9.22
CA LYS A 272 -17.18 21.45 10.24
C LYS A 272 -18.63 21.88 10.54
N LEU A 273 -19.50 21.93 9.53
CA LEU A 273 -20.93 22.21 9.71
C LEU A 273 -21.64 21.12 10.52
N LYS A 274 -21.32 19.84 10.28
CA LYS A 274 -21.88 18.71 11.06
C LYS A 274 -21.37 18.69 12.50
N ASP A 275 -20.09 18.94 12.73
CA ASP A 275 -19.50 18.95 14.08
C ASP A 275 -20.02 20.12 14.93
N THR A 276 -20.29 21.27 14.29
CA THR A 276 -20.92 22.43 14.95
C THR A 276 -22.38 22.17 15.32
N LEU A 277 -23.11 21.40 14.49
CA LEU A 277 -24.50 21.00 14.75
C LEU A 277 -24.62 19.89 15.81
N LEU A 278 -23.57 19.08 16.00
CA LEU A 278 -23.54 17.98 16.97
C LEU A 278 -23.20 18.42 18.40
N SER A 279 -22.70 19.64 18.62
CA SER A 279 -22.33 20.11 19.98
C SER A 279 -23.51 20.71 20.79
N THR A 280 -24.69 20.89 20.19
CA THR A 280 -25.84 21.60 20.82
C THR A 280 -27.09 20.76 21.06
N THR A 281 -27.03 19.43 20.96
CA THR A 281 -28.22 18.60 21.26
C THR A 281 -27.97 17.60 22.39
N GLN A 282 -28.50 17.92 23.58
CA GLN A 282 -28.81 16.90 24.59
C GLN A 282 -29.84 15.95 23.96
N ALA A 283 -29.41 14.73 23.65
CA ALA A 283 -30.28 13.73 23.05
C ALA A 283 -31.20 13.13 24.12
N GLU A 284 -32.47 13.54 24.09
CA GLU A 284 -33.57 12.77 24.65
C GLU A 284 -33.68 11.43 23.91
N THR A 285 -33.83 10.35 24.68
CA THR A 285 -33.89 8.99 24.19
C THR A 285 -35.27 8.69 23.60
N ILE A 286 -35.36 8.64 22.27
CA ILE A 286 -36.53 8.09 21.57
C ILE A 286 -36.37 6.55 21.49
N PRO A 287 -37.39 5.74 21.83
CA PRO A 287 -37.28 4.30 21.79
C PRO A 287 -37.04 3.81 20.35
N ARG A 288 -35.89 3.18 20.15
CA ARG A 288 -35.49 2.60 18.86
C ARG A 288 -36.35 1.37 18.58
N GLN A 289 -37.35 1.50 17.72
CA GLN A 289 -37.88 0.33 17.02
C GLN A 289 -36.75 -0.30 16.21
N LEU A 290 -36.40 -1.53 16.55
CA LEU A 290 -35.42 -2.35 15.87
C LEU A 290 -35.91 -2.65 14.45
N ASN A 291 -35.54 -1.80 13.50
CA ASN A 291 -35.49 -2.21 12.10
C ASN A 291 -34.36 -3.23 11.95
N LYS A 292 -34.68 -4.40 11.40
CA LYS A 292 -33.71 -5.44 11.06
C LYS A 292 -32.52 -4.81 10.30
N PRO A 293 -31.27 -5.18 10.61
CA PRO A 293 -30.11 -4.62 9.92
C PRO A 293 -30.23 -4.89 8.42
N LYS A 294 -30.13 -3.83 7.61
CA LYS A 294 -29.90 -3.99 6.17
C LYS A 294 -28.59 -4.76 6.02
N GLN A 295 -28.66 -5.91 5.35
CA GLN A 295 -27.52 -6.77 5.08
C GLN A 295 -26.45 -5.94 4.35
N THR A 296 -25.29 -5.76 4.99
CA THR A 296 -24.14 -5.10 4.35
C THR A 296 -23.68 -5.96 3.18
N LYS A 297 -23.62 -5.37 1.98
CA LYS A 297 -23.12 -6.08 0.79
C LYS A 297 -21.62 -6.33 0.97
N LYS A 298 -21.18 -7.56 0.69
CA LYS A 298 -19.77 -7.95 0.84
C LYS A 298 -19.06 -7.90 -0.50
N LEU A 299 -17.83 -7.41 -0.51
CA LEU A 299 -16.92 -7.53 -1.64
C LEU A 299 -16.63 -9.02 -1.89
N ARG A 300 -16.82 -9.48 -3.13
CA ARG A 300 -16.48 -10.85 -3.50
C ARG A 300 -14.99 -10.95 -3.77
N VAL A 301 -14.31 -11.88 -3.12
CA VAL A 301 -12.91 -12.18 -3.37
C VAL A 301 -12.87 -13.46 -4.19
N ALA A 302 -12.55 -13.33 -5.47
CA ALA A 302 -12.41 -14.45 -6.40
C ALA A 302 -10.92 -14.81 -6.51
N TRP A 303 -10.51 -15.80 -5.72
CA TRP A 303 -9.10 -16.22 -5.66
C TRP A 303 -8.88 -17.42 -6.58
N SER A 304 -8.00 -17.28 -7.59
CA SER A 304 -7.70 -18.34 -8.55
C SER A 304 -6.23 -18.70 -8.61
N VAL A 305 -5.97 -19.92 -9.10
CA VAL A 305 -4.62 -20.44 -9.36
C VAL A 305 -4.56 -21.05 -10.76
N ASP A 306 -3.65 -20.56 -11.58
CA ASP A 306 -3.39 -21.09 -12.92
C ASP A 306 -2.19 -22.03 -12.84
N PHE A 307 -2.44 -23.32 -13.06
CA PHE A 307 -1.43 -24.37 -12.87
C PHE A 307 -0.62 -24.62 -14.16
N ASP A 308 0.08 -23.58 -14.60
CA ASP A 308 0.83 -23.56 -15.86
C ASP A 308 1.92 -24.61 -15.90
N ALA A 309 2.83 -24.59 -14.92
CA ALA A 309 3.93 -25.55 -14.83
C ALA A 309 4.70 -25.67 -16.15
N ILE A 310 4.99 -26.91 -16.58
CA ILE A 310 5.69 -27.17 -17.85
C ILE A 310 4.91 -26.62 -19.05
N SER A 311 3.58 -26.61 -19.00
CA SER A 311 2.77 -26.15 -20.14
C SER A 311 2.99 -24.68 -20.45
N GLY A 312 3.20 -23.84 -19.43
CA GLY A 312 3.55 -22.42 -19.61
C GLY A 312 4.79 -22.24 -20.48
N TRP A 313 5.83 -23.07 -20.29
CA TRP A 313 7.07 -23.04 -21.09
C TRP A 313 6.92 -23.66 -22.49
N LEU A 314 5.90 -24.48 -22.73
CA LEU A 314 5.61 -25.09 -24.03
C LEU A 314 4.76 -24.20 -24.93
N GLY A 315 3.91 -23.37 -24.34
CA GLY A 315 3.03 -22.45 -25.06
C GLY A 315 3.53 -21.01 -24.97
N ALA A 316 2.90 -20.23 -24.09
CA ALA A 316 3.19 -18.81 -23.85
C ALA A 316 4.68 -18.43 -23.71
N GLY A 317 5.44 -19.22 -22.95
CA GLY A 317 6.88 -19.03 -22.70
C GLY A 317 7.78 -19.80 -23.67
N ALA A 318 7.24 -20.31 -24.79
CA ALA A 318 8.03 -21.10 -25.74
C ALA A 318 9.11 -20.25 -26.40
N HIS A 319 10.35 -20.71 -26.29
CA HIS A 319 11.50 -20.11 -26.96
C HIS A 319 12.46 -21.21 -27.44
N PRO A 320 13.10 -21.06 -28.62
CA PRO A 320 14.07 -22.04 -29.12
C PRO A 320 15.23 -22.36 -28.18
N ASP A 321 15.61 -21.40 -27.34
CA ASP A 321 16.72 -21.52 -26.38
C ASP A 321 16.30 -22.00 -24.97
N ASN A 322 15.00 -22.30 -24.75
CA ASN A 322 14.54 -22.88 -23.49
C ASN A 322 15.33 -24.16 -23.20
N ASN A 323 15.87 -24.26 -21.99
CA ASN A 323 16.76 -25.33 -21.58
C ASN A 323 16.19 -26.11 -20.38
N ALA A 324 16.93 -27.13 -19.94
CA ALA A 324 16.49 -27.99 -18.85
C ALA A 324 16.22 -27.24 -17.54
N ALA A 325 16.91 -26.12 -17.28
CA ALA A 325 16.67 -25.31 -16.08
C ALA A 325 15.29 -24.61 -16.15
N ASP A 326 14.88 -24.13 -17.33
CA ASP A 326 13.59 -23.48 -17.52
C ASP A 326 12.45 -24.47 -17.27
N TYR A 327 12.51 -25.65 -17.90
CA TYR A 327 11.53 -26.71 -17.67
C TYR A 327 11.54 -27.22 -16.21
N SER A 328 12.69 -27.17 -15.52
CA SER A 328 12.77 -27.54 -14.10
C SER A 328 11.92 -26.62 -13.21
N GLN A 329 11.69 -25.36 -13.61
CA GLN A 329 10.76 -24.47 -12.90
C GLN A 329 9.32 -24.97 -13.02
N GLY A 330 8.92 -25.48 -14.19
CA GLY A 330 7.62 -26.14 -14.36
C GLY A 330 7.46 -27.37 -13.44
N TYR A 331 8.53 -28.14 -13.19
CA TYR A 331 8.49 -29.21 -12.19
C TYR A 331 8.39 -28.68 -10.76
N PHE A 332 9.04 -27.56 -10.43
CA PHE A 332 8.88 -26.89 -9.14
C PHE A 332 7.41 -26.51 -8.89
N SER A 333 6.73 -25.96 -9.89
CA SER A 333 5.30 -25.61 -9.82
C SER A 333 4.44 -26.79 -9.36
N GLY A 334 4.56 -27.94 -10.02
CA GLY A 334 3.84 -29.14 -9.63
C GLY A 334 4.31 -29.72 -8.30
N LEU A 335 5.58 -30.09 -8.20
CA LEU A 335 6.08 -30.88 -7.08
C LEU A 335 6.21 -30.11 -5.76
N VAL A 336 6.30 -28.77 -5.81
CA VAL A 336 6.53 -27.92 -4.64
C VAL A 336 5.47 -26.84 -4.51
N GLY A 337 5.17 -26.12 -5.59
CA GLY A 337 4.22 -25.01 -5.59
C GLY A 337 2.81 -25.44 -5.21
N VAL A 338 2.27 -26.46 -5.89
CA VAL A 338 0.91 -26.96 -5.63
C VAL A 338 0.75 -27.44 -4.17
N PRO A 339 1.60 -28.34 -3.62
CA PRO A 339 1.47 -28.76 -2.22
C PRO A 339 1.52 -27.60 -1.22
N ARG A 340 2.36 -26.58 -1.48
CA ARG A 340 2.49 -25.41 -0.61
C ARG A 340 1.21 -24.56 -0.62
N LEU A 341 0.66 -24.28 -1.80
CA LEU A 341 -0.58 -23.52 -1.93
C LEU A 341 -1.77 -24.27 -1.32
N LEU A 342 -1.93 -25.57 -1.59
CA LEU A 342 -2.99 -26.38 -0.98
C LEU A 342 -2.91 -26.37 0.54
N LYS A 343 -1.70 -26.54 1.10
CA LYS A 343 -1.48 -26.46 2.55
C LYS A 343 -1.86 -25.09 3.11
N LEU A 344 -1.51 -24.00 2.42
CA LEU A 344 -1.86 -22.65 2.84
C LEU A 344 -3.38 -22.42 2.82
N PHE A 345 -4.06 -22.78 1.72
CA PHE A 345 -5.50 -22.62 1.61
C PHE A 345 -6.28 -23.48 2.61
N GLN A 346 -5.80 -24.70 2.89
CA GLN A 346 -6.34 -25.54 3.95
C GLN A 346 -6.14 -24.91 5.32
N LYS A 347 -4.92 -24.42 5.63
CA LYS A 347 -4.62 -23.69 6.87
C LYS A 347 -5.56 -22.50 7.08
N LEU A 348 -5.90 -21.80 6.00
CA LEU A 348 -6.77 -20.63 6.05
C LEU A 348 -8.27 -20.96 5.93
N GLY A 349 -8.64 -22.23 5.72
CA GLY A 349 -10.04 -22.66 5.60
C GLY A 349 -10.72 -22.16 4.33
N ILE A 350 -9.97 -21.89 3.26
CA ILE A 350 -10.51 -21.38 1.97
C ILE A 350 -10.29 -22.33 0.80
N ALA A 351 -9.75 -23.53 1.00
CA ALA A 351 -9.40 -24.45 -0.07
C ALA A 351 -10.56 -24.73 -1.05
N ASN A 352 -11.77 -24.96 -0.53
CA ASN A 352 -12.98 -25.18 -1.32
C ASN A 352 -13.61 -23.89 -1.89
N LYS A 353 -12.97 -22.74 -1.69
CA LYS A 353 -13.38 -21.43 -2.23
C LYS A 353 -12.43 -20.91 -3.30
N VAL A 354 -11.34 -21.63 -3.58
CA VAL A 354 -10.39 -21.29 -4.65
C VAL A 354 -10.85 -21.91 -5.97
N THR A 355 -10.51 -21.26 -7.08
CA THR A 355 -10.67 -21.81 -8.44
C THR A 355 -9.32 -22.17 -9.01
N TRP A 356 -9.17 -23.36 -9.58
CA TRP A 356 -7.95 -23.77 -10.26
C TRP A 356 -8.19 -23.89 -11.77
N CYS A 357 -7.54 -23.06 -12.57
CA CYS A 357 -7.54 -23.20 -14.02
C CYS A 357 -6.36 -24.10 -14.40
N ILE A 358 -6.64 -25.28 -14.96
CA ILE A 358 -5.59 -26.30 -15.15
C ILE A 358 -5.46 -26.65 -16.63
N PRO A 359 -4.27 -26.46 -17.24
CA PRO A 359 -3.97 -26.94 -18.57
C PRO A 359 -4.03 -28.48 -18.65
N GLY A 360 -4.54 -29.01 -19.77
CA GLY A 360 -4.63 -30.45 -20.01
C GLY A 360 -3.29 -31.19 -19.92
N HIS A 361 -2.18 -30.54 -20.28
CA HIS A 361 -0.83 -31.05 -20.10
C HIS A 361 -0.50 -31.20 -18.61
N SER A 362 -0.71 -30.16 -17.79
CA SER A 362 -0.46 -30.19 -16.34
C SER A 362 -1.27 -31.28 -15.63
N ILE A 363 -2.53 -31.49 -16.04
CA ILE A 363 -3.36 -32.62 -15.57
C ILE A 363 -2.65 -33.97 -15.78
N LYS A 364 -2.02 -34.16 -16.94
CA LYS A 364 -1.38 -35.43 -17.33
C LYS A 364 0.01 -35.60 -16.75
N THR A 365 0.76 -34.51 -16.63
CA THR A 365 2.13 -34.51 -16.10
C THR A 365 2.16 -34.68 -14.59
N PHE A 366 1.20 -34.08 -13.87
CA PHE A 366 1.15 -34.05 -12.42
C PHE A 366 -0.16 -34.66 -11.88
N PRO A 367 -0.42 -35.96 -12.13
CA PRO A 367 -1.70 -36.58 -11.78
C PRO A 367 -1.96 -36.63 -10.27
N GLU A 368 -0.92 -36.80 -9.45
CA GLU A 368 -1.04 -36.82 -7.99
C GLU A 368 -1.43 -35.44 -7.44
N GLN A 369 -0.75 -34.39 -7.93
CA GLN A 369 -1.01 -33.00 -7.53
C GLN A 369 -2.38 -32.55 -8.03
N THR A 370 -2.73 -32.91 -9.27
CA THR A 370 -4.06 -32.65 -9.84
C THR A 370 -5.15 -33.32 -9.03
N LYS A 371 -4.94 -34.58 -8.62
CA LYS A 371 -5.86 -35.27 -7.71
C LYS A 371 -5.97 -34.54 -6.36
N ALA A 372 -4.86 -34.11 -5.77
CA ALA A 372 -4.88 -33.36 -4.51
C ALA A 372 -5.62 -32.02 -4.63
N ILE A 373 -5.51 -31.34 -5.77
CA ILE A 373 -6.30 -30.13 -6.07
C ILE A 373 -7.79 -30.48 -6.09
N VAL A 374 -8.20 -31.50 -6.85
CA VAL A 374 -9.61 -31.94 -6.91
C VAL A 374 -10.14 -32.35 -5.52
N ASP A 375 -9.36 -33.12 -4.77
CA ASP A 375 -9.72 -33.60 -3.43
C ASP A 375 -9.86 -32.45 -2.41
N SER A 376 -9.31 -31.26 -2.70
CA SER A 376 -9.48 -30.06 -1.86
C SER A 376 -10.89 -29.46 -1.92
N GLY A 377 -11.70 -29.89 -2.88
CA GLY A 377 -13.07 -29.41 -3.10
C GLY A 377 -13.16 -28.04 -3.77
N CYS A 378 -12.07 -27.58 -4.39
CA CYS A 378 -12.02 -26.34 -5.16
C CYS A 378 -12.84 -26.44 -6.46
N GLU A 379 -13.06 -25.30 -7.13
CA GLU A 379 -13.51 -25.31 -8.53
C GLU A 379 -12.36 -25.69 -9.46
N ILE A 380 -12.66 -26.42 -10.54
CA ILE A 380 -11.73 -26.71 -11.64
C ILE A 380 -12.25 -26.07 -12.93
N ALA A 381 -11.42 -25.20 -13.52
CA ALA A 381 -11.67 -24.50 -14.76
C ALA A 381 -10.64 -24.88 -15.84
N LEU A 382 -10.96 -24.57 -17.10
CA LEU A 382 -10.10 -24.87 -18.24
C LEU A 382 -9.06 -23.78 -18.50
N HIS A 383 -7.87 -24.22 -18.93
CA HIS A 383 -6.75 -23.33 -19.26
C HIS A 383 -5.90 -23.83 -20.44
N GLY A 384 -6.55 -24.23 -21.53
CA GLY A 384 -5.85 -24.82 -22.70
C GLY A 384 -5.31 -26.23 -22.44
N TYR A 385 -4.47 -26.75 -23.34
CA TYR A 385 -3.79 -28.04 -23.14
C TYR A 385 -2.33 -27.82 -22.75
N ALA A 386 -1.53 -27.27 -23.67
CA ALA A 386 -0.13 -26.90 -23.47
C ALA A 386 0.04 -25.37 -23.39
N HIS A 387 -0.93 -24.67 -22.78
CA HIS A 387 -0.93 -23.23 -22.57
C HIS A 387 -0.76 -22.42 -23.88
N GLU A 388 -1.46 -22.85 -24.93
CA GLU A 388 -1.37 -22.31 -26.29
C GLU A 388 -2.18 -21.01 -26.44
N SER A 389 -1.63 -20.03 -27.17
CA SER A 389 -2.37 -18.81 -27.52
C SER A 389 -3.41 -19.07 -28.62
N ALA A 390 -4.62 -18.53 -28.48
CA ALA A 390 -5.61 -18.53 -29.57
C ALA A 390 -5.09 -17.78 -30.82
N GLY A 391 -4.12 -16.88 -30.66
CA GLY A 391 -3.38 -16.23 -31.74
C GLY A 391 -2.68 -17.20 -32.68
N GLN A 392 -2.12 -18.27 -32.11
CA GLN A 392 -1.24 -19.24 -32.78
C GLN A 392 -2.00 -20.45 -33.35
N MET A 393 -3.25 -20.66 -32.93
CA MET A 393 -4.06 -21.80 -33.36
C MET A 393 -4.97 -21.44 -34.53
N THR A 394 -5.25 -22.44 -35.37
CA THR A 394 -6.43 -22.43 -36.26
C THR A 394 -7.70 -22.68 -35.44
N ALA A 395 -8.87 -22.34 -35.98
CA ALA A 395 -10.15 -22.56 -35.30
C ALA A 395 -10.39 -24.06 -34.97
N GLU A 396 -9.97 -24.97 -35.86
CA GLU A 396 -10.10 -26.42 -35.65
C GLU A 396 -9.16 -26.93 -34.55
N GLN A 397 -7.94 -26.41 -34.48
CA GLN A 397 -7.01 -26.74 -33.39
C GLN A 397 -7.55 -26.26 -32.04
N GLU A 398 -8.05 -25.03 -31.98
CA GLU A 398 -8.64 -24.46 -30.76
C GLU A 398 -9.85 -25.28 -30.27
N ARG A 399 -10.75 -25.67 -31.19
CA ARG A 399 -11.86 -26.59 -30.90
C ARG A 399 -11.38 -27.94 -30.38
N THR A 400 -10.42 -28.55 -31.07
CA THR A 400 -9.87 -29.86 -30.68
C THR A 400 -9.26 -29.81 -29.27
N VAL A 401 -8.49 -28.77 -28.98
CA VAL A 401 -7.89 -28.54 -27.66
C VAL A 401 -8.98 -28.38 -26.59
N LEU A 402 -9.98 -27.52 -26.82
CA LEU A 402 -11.04 -27.29 -25.85
C LEU A 402 -11.80 -28.58 -25.54
N VAL A 403 -12.30 -29.28 -26.56
CA VAL A 403 -13.06 -30.53 -26.38
C VAL A 403 -12.24 -31.60 -25.68
N LYS A 404 -10.94 -31.71 -26.01
CA LYS A 404 -10.03 -32.64 -25.34
C LYS A 404 -9.93 -32.33 -23.85
N CYS A 405 -9.69 -31.07 -23.49
CA CYS A 405 -9.51 -30.68 -22.09
C CYS A 405 -10.82 -30.75 -21.30
N MET A 406 -11.97 -30.46 -21.91
CA MET A 406 -13.29 -30.69 -21.30
C MET A 406 -13.44 -32.16 -20.88
N GLY A 407 -13.11 -33.11 -21.76
CA GLY A 407 -13.15 -34.53 -21.44
C GLY A 407 -12.18 -34.95 -20.33
N LEU A 408 -11.03 -34.28 -20.21
CA LEU A 408 -10.09 -34.51 -19.11
C LEU A 408 -10.67 -34.07 -17.76
N ILE A 409 -11.23 -32.86 -17.68
CA ILE A 409 -11.83 -32.36 -16.43
C ILE A 409 -13.08 -33.15 -16.07
N GLU A 410 -13.92 -33.50 -17.05
CA GLU A 410 -15.10 -34.34 -16.81
C GLU A 410 -14.70 -35.72 -16.28
N GLY A 411 -13.62 -36.31 -16.80
CA GLY A 411 -13.07 -37.56 -16.27
C GLY A 411 -12.49 -37.45 -14.84
N LEU A 412 -11.97 -36.28 -14.46
CA LEU A 412 -11.41 -36.04 -13.12
C LEU A 412 -12.47 -35.72 -12.06
N THR A 413 -13.47 -34.93 -12.43
CA THR A 413 -14.42 -34.32 -11.48
C THR A 413 -15.82 -34.92 -11.57
N GLY A 414 -16.11 -35.70 -12.62
CA GLY A 414 -17.45 -36.19 -12.93
C GLY A 414 -18.40 -35.11 -13.44
N ARG A 415 -17.90 -33.89 -13.71
CA ARG A 415 -18.70 -32.75 -14.19
C ARG A 415 -17.97 -32.04 -15.31
N LYS A 416 -18.73 -31.51 -16.27
CA LYS A 416 -18.16 -30.64 -17.30
C LYS A 416 -17.63 -29.35 -16.66
N PRO A 417 -16.47 -28.84 -17.10
CA PRO A 417 -16.00 -27.54 -16.67
C PRO A 417 -17.00 -26.46 -17.09
N ARG A 418 -17.20 -25.47 -16.22
CA ARG A 418 -18.07 -24.32 -16.48
C ARG A 418 -17.30 -23.02 -16.59
N GLY A 419 -16.03 -23.02 -16.20
CA GLY A 419 -15.12 -21.90 -16.27
C GLY A 419 -14.02 -22.11 -17.30
N TYR A 420 -13.59 -21.01 -17.92
CA TYR A 420 -12.47 -20.96 -18.83
C TYR A 420 -11.61 -19.73 -18.56
N ARG A 421 -10.31 -19.86 -18.77
CA ARG A 421 -9.38 -18.75 -18.89
C ARG A 421 -8.45 -19.03 -20.07
N ALA A 422 -8.30 -18.07 -20.97
CA ALA A 422 -7.38 -18.19 -22.09
C ALA A 422 -5.93 -18.12 -21.58
N PRO A 423 -5.03 -19.00 -22.04
CA PRO A 423 -3.59 -18.85 -21.83
C PRO A 423 -3.10 -17.44 -22.19
N LEU A 424 -2.37 -16.78 -21.28
CA LEU A 424 -1.96 -15.36 -21.37
C LEU A 424 -3.10 -14.36 -21.65
N TYR A 425 -4.34 -14.69 -21.27
CA TYR A 425 -5.53 -13.88 -21.58
C TYR A 425 -5.73 -13.63 -23.08
N GLN A 426 -5.12 -14.46 -23.95
CA GLN A 426 -5.18 -14.30 -25.41
C GLN A 426 -6.37 -15.06 -26.00
N ALA A 427 -7.56 -14.47 -25.86
CA ALA A 427 -8.79 -14.94 -26.49
C ALA A 427 -9.10 -14.20 -27.81
N LYS A 428 -9.87 -14.85 -28.70
CA LYS A 428 -10.41 -14.25 -29.93
C LYS A 428 -11.95 -14.30 -29.92
N GLY A 429 -12.62 -13.61 -30.85
CA GLY A 429 -14.08 -13.67 -30.98
C GLY A 429 -14.61 -15.11 -31.13
N ARG A 430 -13.94 -15.92 -31.95
CA ARG A 430 -14.25 -17.36 -32.11
C ARG A 430 -14.09 -18.19 -30.82
N THR A 431 -13.23 -17.76 -29.89
CA THR A 431 -13.09 -18.40 -28.57
C THR A 431 -14.41 -18.26 -27.82
N ILE A 432 -15.01 -17.07 -27.83
CA ILE A 432 -16.30 -16.79 -27.17
C ILE A 432 -17.43 -17.61 -27.81
N GLU A 433 -17.48 -17.71 -29.13
CA GLU A 433 -18.46 -18.55 -29.85
C GLU A 433 -18.35 -20.02 -29.41
N LEU A 434 -17.12 -20.55 -29.36
CA LEU A 434 -16.85 -21.93 -28.99
C LEU A 434 -17.21 -22.21 -27.51
N LEU A 435 -16.91 -21.29 -26.60
CA LEU A 435 -17.30 -21.41 -25.19
C LEU A 435 -18.83 -21.37 -25.01
N GLN A 436 -19.53 -20.56 -25.80
CA GLN A 436 -20.99 -20.54 -25.78
C GLN A 436 -21.59 -21.84 -26.32
N GLU A 437 -21.06 -22.38 -27.42
CA GLU A 437 -21.50 -23.65 -28.00
C GLU A 437 -21.45 -24.79 -26.98
N HIS A 438 -20.41 -24.79 -26.15
CA HIS A 438 -20.20 -25.79 -25.12
C HIS A 438 -20.83 -25.46 -23.75
N GLY A 439 -21.56 -24.33 -23.65
CA GLY A 439 -22.35 -23.97 -22.48
C GLY A 439 -21.53 -23.54 -21.26
N PHE A 440 -20.36 -22.94 -21.47
CA PHE A 440 -19.58 -22.36 -20.38
C PHE A 440 -20.36 -21.24 -19.68
N LEU A 441 -20.20 -21.16 -18.36
CA LEU A 441 -20.83 -20.14 -17.54
C LEU A 441 -20.03 -18.85 -17.55
N TRP A 442 -18.70 -18.97 -17.40
CA TRP A 442 -17.84 -17.81 -17.23
C TRP A 442 -16.52 -17.91 -17.98
N ASP A 443 -16.01 -16.74 -18.33
CA ASP A 443 -14.64 -16.50 -18.78
C ASP A 443 -13.98 -15.47 -17.85
N SER A 444 -12.64 -15.47 -17.84
CA SER A 444 -11.85 -14.51 -17.08
C SER A 444 -10.59 -14.16 -17.84
N SER A 445 -10.77 -13.62 -19.04
CA SER A 445 -9.70 -13.31 -20.00
C SER A 445 -9.76 -11.89 -20.55
N PHE A 446 -10.77 -11.08 -20.21
CA PHE A 446 -11.01 -9.77 -20.80
C PHE A 446 -11.07 -8.64 -19.76
N SER A 447 -10.49 -7.48 -20.12
CA SER A 447 -10.32 -6.33 -19.21
C SER A 447 -11.22 -5.12 -19.53
N HIS A 448 -12.43 -5.30 -20.07
CA HIS A 448 -13.33 -4.15 -20.36
C HIS A 448 -13.72 -3.39 -19.09
N PHE A 449 -13.86 -4.12 -17.98
CA PHE A 449 -13.94 -3.59 -16.63
C PHE A 449 -12.85 -4.20 -15.78
N ASP A 450 -12.71 -3.71 -14.57
CA ASP A 450 -11.61 -4.09 -13.68
C ASP A 450 -12.08 -4.86 -12.42
N SER A 451 -13.36 -4.69 -12.05
CA SER A 451 -13.90 -5.17 -10.78
C SER A 451 -15.38 -5.52 -10.82
N THR A 452 -16.04 -5.30 -11.96
CA THR A 452 -17.49 -5.51 -12.12
C THR A 452 -17.72 -6.58 -13.18
N PRO A 453 -18.33 -7.73 -12.83
CA PRO A 453 -18.66 -8.76 -13.81
C PRO A 453 -19.63 -8.26 -14.88
N TYR A 454 -19.55 -8.83 -16.08
CA TYR A 454 -20.33 -8.40 -17.24
C TYR A 454 -20.60 -9.55 -18.20
N LEU A 455 -21.60 -9.40 -19.08
CA LEU A 455 -21.78 -10.34 -20.19
C LEU A 455 -20.88 -9.94 -21.35
N LEU A 456 -20.09 -10.89 -21.87
CA LEU A 456 -19.29 -10.67 -23.07
C LEU A 456 -20.19 -10.48 -24.29
N PRO A 457 -19.75 -9.75 -25.33
CA PRO A 457 -20.37 -9.79 -26.64
C PRO A 457 -20.48 -11.23 -27.17
N SER A 458 -21.59 -11.59 -27.82
CA SER A 458 -21.74 -12.90 -28.48
C SER A 458 -20.86 -13.04 -29.72
N GLU A 459 -20.50 -11.90 -30.31
CA GLU A 459 -19.61 -11.76 -31.45
C GLU A 459 -18.62 -10.65 -31.09
N PHE A 460 -17.32 -10.92 -31.28
CA PHE A 460 -16.27 -9.93 -31.07
C PHE A 460 -15.57 -9.67 -32.41
N PRO A 461 -15.81 -8.52 -33.05
CA PRO A 461 -15.19 -8.23 -34.34
C PRO A 461 -13.67 -8.05 -34.16
N ASP A 462 -12.90 -8.61 -35.08
CA ASP A 462 -11.47 -8.31 -35.16
C ASP A 462 -11.27 -6.81 -35.43
N ILE A 463 -10.44 -6.18 -34.61
CA ILE A 463 -10.05 -4.78 -34.81
C ILE A 463 -8.78 -4.80 -35.67
N PRO A 464 -8.85 -4.43 -36.96
CA PRO A 464 -7.70 -4.51 -37.84
C PRO A 464 -6.62 -3.53 -37.39
N ALA A 465 -5.37 -3.97 -37.49
CA ALA A 465 -4.24 -3.08 -37.29
C ALA A 465 -4.17 -2.03 -38.42
N ASN A 466 -3.59 -0.90 -38.07
CA ASN A 466 -3.31 0.17 -38.98
C ASN A 466 -2.35 -0.27 -40.12
N ASP A 467 -2.75 -0.12 -41.38
CA ASP A 467 -1.90 -0.39 -42.56
C ASP A 467 -1.19 0.87 -43.05
N TYR A 468 0.10 0.98 -42.72
CA TYR A 468 0.97 2.12 -43.07
C TYR A 468 1.63 1.98 -44.47
N SER A 469 1.22 0.99 -45.28
CA SER A 469 1.84 0.76 -46.58
C SER A 469 1.69 2.00 -47.49
N PRO A 470 2.71 2.38 -48.28
CA PRO A 470 2.70 3.65 -49.04
C PRO A 470 1.53 3.81 -50.03
N ASP A 471 0.89 2.71 -50.44
CA ASP A 471 -0.27 2.67 -51.32
C ASP A 471 -1.62 2.86 -50.60
N LYS A 472 -1.63 2.83 -49.26
CA LYS A 472 -2.83 3.03 -48.46
C LYS A 472 -2.99 4.47 -48.06
N LYS A 473 -4.24 4.94 -48.08
CA LYS A 473 -4.57 6.28 -47.60
C LYS A 473 -4.99 6.23 -46.14
N ALA A 474 -4.70 7.28 -45.38
CA ALA A 474 -5.05 7.34 -43.96
C ALA A 474 -6.56 7.17 -43.69
N GLU A 475 -7.45 7.41 -44.65
CA GLU A 475 -8.89 7.17 -44.45
C GLU A 475 -9.22 5.69 -44.17
N THR A 476 -8.34 4.74 -44.51
CA THR A 476 -8.55 3.31 -44.26
C THR A 476 -8.51 2.93 -42.77
N TRP A 477 -7.98 3.78 -41.89
CA TRP A 477 -7.92 3.54 -40.44
C TRP A 477 -8.56 4.66 -39.60
N MET A 478 -8.94 5.80 -40.20
CA MET A 478 -9.42 6.98 -39.47
C MET A 478 -10.91 6.85 -39.16
N HIS A 479 -11.29 5.72 -38.58
CA HIS A 479 -12.66 5.43 -38.16
C HIS A 479 -12.66 4.88 -36.73
N PRO A 480 -13.70 5.18 -35.93
CA PRO A 480 -13.77 4.68 -34.56
C PRO A 480 -13.87 3.16 -34.51
N SER A 481 -13.40 2.56 -33.42
CA SER A 481 -13.66 1.15 -33.12
C SER A 481 -15.16 0.91 -32.85
N PRO A 482 -15.69 -0.30 -33.13
CA PRO A 482 -17.06 -0.65 -32.75
C PRO A 482 -17.29 -0.48 -31.24
N LYS A 483 -18.44 0.08 -30.86
CA LYS A 483 -18.83 0.16 -29.46
C LYS A 483 -19.23 -1.21 -28.94
N TRP A 484 -18.36 -1.83 -28.14
CA TRP A 484 -18.60 -3.16 -27.58
C TRP A 484 -19.90 -3.23 -26.74
N SER A 485 -20.33 -2.12 -26.15
CA SER A 485 -21.58 -2.00 -25.39
C SER A 485 -22.81 -2.34 -26.22
N ASP A 486 -22.74 -2.04 -27.52
CA ASP A 486 -23.87 -2.09 -28.46
C ASP A 486 -23.96 -3.46 -29.15
N LEU A 487 -22.92 -4.29 -29.02
CA LEU A 487 -22.90 -5.65 -29.55
C LEU A 487 -23.87 -6.55 -28.78
N PRO A 488 -24.53 -7.52 -29.46
CA PRO A 488 -25.39 -8.50 -28.80
C PRO A 488 -24.61 -9.23 -27.70
N LYS A 489 -25.26 -9.50 -26.56
CA LYS A 489 -24.59 -10.11 -25.41
C LYS A 489 -24.69 -11.63 -25.49
N SER A 490 -23.58 -12.29 -25.19
CA SER A 490 -23.48 -13.73 -24.94
C SER A 490 -24.16 -14.10 -23.61
N ASN A 491 -24.23 -15.40 -23.35
CA ASN A 491 -24.55 -15.93 -22.02
C ASN A 491 -23.33 -16.12 -21.11
N LEU A 492 -22.13 -15.75 -21.59
CA LEU A 492 -20.86 -15.95 -20.90
C LEU A 492 -20.59 -14.75 -19.98
N VAL A 493 -20.47 -15.01 -18.68
CA VAL A 493 -20.12 -13.99 -17.69
C VAL A 493 -18.61 -13.82 -17.67
N GLU A 494 -18.13 -12.63 -18.01
CA GLU A 494 -16.75 -12.27 -17.76
C GLU A 494 -16.58 -11.82 -16.30
N ILE A 495 -15.63 -12.45 -15.62
CA ILE A 495 -15.11 -12.00 -14.33
C ILE A 495 -13.78 -11.29 -14.63
N PRO A 496 -13.76 -9.94 -14.62
CA PRO A 496 -12.66 -9.19 -15.19
C PRO A 496 -11.34 -9.45 -14.48
N LEU A 497 -10.31 -9.65 -15.29
CA LEU A 497 -8.92 -9.62 -14.87
C LEU A 497 -8.12 -8.60 -15.67
N ASN A 498 -6.93 -8.29 -15.18
CA ASN A 498 -5.91 -7.57 -15.92
C ASN A 498 -4.52 -7.93 -15.35
N TRP A 499 -3.47 -7.41 -15.99
CA TRP A 499 -2.07 -7.67 -15.63
C TRP A 499 -1.63 -7.19 -14.24
N TYR A 500 -2.46 -6.40 -13.54
CA TYR A 500 -2.22 -5.97 -12.16
C TYR A 500 -2.83 -6.94 -11.12
N HIS A 501 -3.56 -7.96 -11.57
CA HIS A 501 -4.29 -8.94 -10.74
C HIS A 501 -3.60 -10.30 -10.68
N GLU A 502 -2.30 -10.36 -10.92
CA GLU A 502 -1.57 -11.62 -10.95
C GLU A 502 -0.15 -11.49 -10.37
N ASP A 503 0.41 -12.63 -9.97
CA ASP A 503 1.75 -12.71 -9.39
C ASP A 503 2.87 -12.88 -10.42
N ALA A 504 2.65 -13.62 -11.51
CA ALA A 504 3.71 -14.02 -12.43
C ALA A 504 4.31 -12.82 -13.17
N THR A 505 3.49 -11.91 -13.71
CA THR A 505 3.97 -10.74 -14.45
C THR A 505 5.01 -9.92 -13.68
N PRO A 506 4.80 -9.52 -12.40
CA PRO A 506 5.82 -8.82 -11.64
C PRO A 506 6.91 -9.71 -10.99
N LEU A 507 6.57 -10.94 -10.60
CA LEU A 507 7.41 -11.76 -9.70
C LEU A 507 8.05 -12.99 -10.35
N GLN A 508 7.72 -13.33 -11.59
CA GLN A 508 8.32 -14.42 -12.34
C GLN A 508 9.35 -13.89 -13.34
N PHE A 509 10.53 -14.50 -13.37
CA PHE A 509 11.56 -14.22 -14.37
C PHE A 509 11.50 -15.25 -15.50
N TYR A 510 11.34 -14.76 -16.73
CA TYR A 510 11.43 -15.53 -17.98
C TYR A 510 12.65 -15.07 -18.78
N PRO A 511 13.70 -15.90 -18.93
CA PRO A 511 15.00 -15.47 -19.47
C PRO A 511 14.96 -15.05 -20.94
N HIS A 512 13.96 -15.50 -21.69
CA HIS A 512 13.83 -15.26 -23.13
C HIS A 512 12.72 -14.27 -23.49
N THR A 513 12.21 -13.54 -22.50
CA THR A 513 11.12 -12.58 -22.66
C THR A 513 11.66 -11.17 -22.42
N PRO A 514 11.79 -10.31 -23.45
CA PRO A 514 12.42 -8.99 -23.31
C PRO A 514 11.78 -8.06 -22.27
N ASN A 515 10.48 -8.24 -22.03
CA ASN A 515 9.69 -7.50 -21.04
C ASN A 515 9.52 -8.27 -19.71
N SER A 516 10.34 -9.29 -19.45
CA SER A 516 10.28 -10.04 -18.19
C SER A 516 10.64 -9.15 -17.00
N ALA A 517 9.84 -9.24 -15.94
CA ALA A 517 10.23 -8.78 -14.61
C ALA A 517 10.83 -9.95 -13.80
N GLY A 518 10.44 -10.13 -12.54
CA GLY A 518 10.89 -11.23 -11.68
C GLY A 518 11.64 -10.81 -10.41
N TYR A 519 11.95 -9.51 -10.29
CA TYR A 519 12.69 -8.96 -9.16
C TYR A 519 11.94 -7.83 -8.43
N VAL A 520 10.64 -7.67 -8.73
CA VAL A 520 9.80 -6.71 -8.01
C VAL A 520 9.67 -7.16 -6.56
N ASP A 521 9.81 -6.24 -5.60
CA ASP A 521 9.62 -6.56 -4.18
C ASP A 521 8.18 -7.00 -3.93
N VAL A 522 8.01 -8.19 -3.34
CA VAL A 522 6.71 -8.75 -2.95
C VAL A 522 5.87 -7.78 -2.09
N ARG A 523 6.50 -6.88 -1.33
CA ARG A 523 5.80 -5.85 -0.55
C ARG A 523 5.16 -4.76 -1.42
N VAL A 524 5.70 -4.50 -2.62
CA VAL A 524 5.07 -3.58 -3.59
C VAL A 524 3.79 -4.19 -4.13
N VAL A 525 3.86 -5.44 -4.59
CA VAL A 525 2.70 -6.17 -5.12
C VAL A 525 1.61 -6.31 -4.05
N GLU A 526 2.00 -6.68 -2.82
CA GLU A 526 1.07 -6.78 -1.68
C GLU A 526 0.34 -5.45 -1.41
N ARG A 527 1.05 -4.31 -1.44
CA ARG A 527 0.44 -3.00 -1.23
C ARG A 527 -0.51 -2.63 -2.37
N MET A 528 -0.10 -2.82 -3.62
CA MET A 528 -0.96 -2.55 -4.78
C MET A 528 -2.29 -3.31 -4.70
N TRP A 529 -2.26 -4.58 -4.25
CA TRP A 529 -3.46 -5.37 -4.04
C TRP A 529 -4.31 -4.88 -2.86
N ARG A 530 -3.69 -4.41 -1.77
CA ARG A 530 -4.40 -3.85 -0.60
C ARG A 530 -5.13 -2.57 -0.97
N ASP A 531 -4.42 -1.63 -1.60
CA ASP A 531 -4.95 -0.33 -2.03
C ASP A 531 -6.18 -0.53 -2.91
N ARG A 532 -6.13 -1.53 -3.81
CA ARG A 532 -7.25 -1.89 -4.67
C ARG A 532 -8.45 -2.42 -3.88
N VAL A 533 -8.24 -3.34 -2.94
CA VAL A 533 -9.33 -3.87 -2.09
C VAL A 533 -9.96 -2.74 -1.27
N GLU A 534 -9.16 -1.84 -0.72
CA GLU A 534 -9.64 -0.71 0.06
C GLU A 534 -10.46 0.27 -0.79
N TRP A 535 -9.99 0.60 -2.00
CA TRP A 535 -10.73 1.44 -2.94
C TRP A 535 -12.05 0.79 -3.38
N LEU A 536 -12.06 -0.51 -3.67
CA LEU A 536 -13.29 -1.22 -4.02
C LEU A 536 -14.29 -1.21 -2.85
N ARG A 537 -13.81 -1.34 -1.62
CA ARG A 537 -14.66 -1.30 -0.43
C ARG A 537 -15.19 0.11 -0.14
N SER A 538 -14.47 1.18 -0.47
CA SER A 538 -14.99 2.55 -0.35
C SER A 538 -16.11 2.79 -1.37
N GLU A 539 -15.90 2.41 -2.63
CA GLU A 539 -16.90 2.54 -3.71
C GLU A 539 -18.20 1.78 -3.43
N MET A 540 -18.15 0.70 -2.65
CA MET A 540 -19.35 -0.05 -2.25
C MET A 540 -20.17 0.63 -1.15
N LYS A 541 -19.60 1.58 -0.41
CA LYS A 541 -20.28 2.32 0.67
C LYS A 541 -21.01 3.56 0.14
N ASP A 542 -20.51 4.15 -0.95
CA ASP A 542 -21.10 5.34 -1.57
C ASP A 542 -22.34 4.96 -2.40
N GLY A 543 -23.48 5.52 -2.02
CA GLY A 543 -24.84 5.02 -2.32
C GLY A 543 -25.29 5.01 -3.79
N GLU A 544 -24.48 5.47 -4.73
CA GLU A 544 -24.79 5.43 -6.17
C GLU A 544 -24.27 4.13 -6.85
N ASN A 545 -23.13 3.59 -6.39
CA ASN A 545 -22.51 2.36 -6.91
C ASN A 545 -22.81 1.11 -6.07
N GLY A 546 -23.34 1.28 -4.86
CA GLY A 546 -23.66 0.19 -3.93
C GLY A 546 -24.68 -0.83 -4.44
N GLU A 547 -25.31 -0.63 -5.60
CA GLU A 547 -26.15 -1.64 -6.25
C GLU A 547 -25.39 -2.69 -7.07
N VAL A 548 -24.18 -2.36 -7.55
CA VAL A 548 -23.44 -3.16 -8.52
C VAL A 548 -22.51 -4.14 -7.79
N MET A 549 -22.52 -5.40 -8.22
CA MET A 549 -21.62 -6.43 -7.71
C MET A 549 -20.16 -6.03 -7.98
N LYS A 550 -19.33 -6.04 -6.93
CA LYS A 550 -17.89 -5.83 -7.03
C LYS A 550 -17.16 -7.10 -6.67
N VAL A 551 -16.11 -7.39 -7.44
CA VAL A 551 -15.25 -8.55 -7.33
C VAL A 551 -13.81 -8.08 -7.33
N PHE A 552 -13.06 -8.53 -6.33
CA PHE A 552 -11.61 -8.51 -6.33
C PHE A 552 -11.11 -9.88 -6.78
N ALA A 553 -10.74 -9.96 -8.07
CA ALA A 553 -10.24 -11.16 -8.72
C ALA A 553 -8.71 -11.16 -8.71
N VAL A 554 -8.08 -12.28 -8.36
CA VAL A 554 -6.62 -12.47 -8.38
C VAL A 554 -6.26 -13.83 -8.95
N VAL A 555 -5.15 -13.87 -9.68
CA VAL A 555 -4.51 -15.07 -10.23
C VAL A 555 -3.18 -15.30 -9.53
N LEU A 556 -2.95 -16.53 -9.10
CA LEU A 556 -1.64 -16.99 -8.68
C LEU A 556 -1.15 -18.08 -9.61
N HIS A 557 0.16 -18.29 -9.66
CA HIS A 557 0.76 -19.43 -10.35
C HIS A 557 1.58 -20.22 -9.34
N PRO A 558 1.47 -21.56 -9.24
CA PRO A 558 2.30 -22.32 -8.30
C PRO A 558 3.79 -22.20 -8.63
N ASP A 559 4.12 -21.91 -9.89
CA ASP A 559 5.45 -21.52 -10.38
C ASP A 559 6.02 -20.34 -9.56
N THR A 560 5.19 -19.34 -9.28
CA THR A 560 5.58 -18.07 -8.66
C THR A 560 5.16 -17.98 -7.20
N ALA A 561 3.86 -18.06 -6.90
CA ALA A 561 3.33 -18.07 -5.54
C ALA A 561 3.83 -19.23 -4.68
N GLY A 562 4.32 -20.32 -5.28
CA GLY A 562 4.96 -21.42 -4.57
C GLY A 562 6.33 -21.08 -3.99
N MET A 563 7.00 -20.03 -4.49
CA MET A 563 8.33 -19.61 -4.02
C MET A 563 8.29 -19.17 -2.55
N ALA A 564 9.36 -19.45 -1.81
CA ALA A 564 9.36 -19.30 -0.35
C ALA A 564 9.10 -17.85 0.13
N HIS A 565 9.57 -16.85 -0.61
CA HIS A 565 9.38 -15.44 -0.28
C HIS A 565 8.02 -14.91 -0.77
N VAL A 566 7.47 -15.45 -1.87
CA VAL A 566 6.16 -15.09 -2.42
C VAL A 566 5.01 -15.73 -1.65
N ILE A 567 5.11 -17.00 -1.25
CA ILE A 567 4.05 -17.64 -0.46
C ILE A 567 3.81 -16.93 0.87
N GLY A 568 4.86 -16.38 1.48
CA GLY A 568 4.73 -15.54 2.67
C GLY A 568 3.95 -14.26 2.40
N MET A 569 4.02 -13.70 1.19
CA MET A 569 3.19 -12.56 0.75
C MET A 569 1.72 -12.97 0.61
N VAL A 570 1.48 -14.08 -0.08
CA VAL A 570 0.13 -14.64 -0.26
C VAL A 570 -0.53 -14.90 1.11
N GLU A 571 0.19 -15.50 2.05
CA GLU A 571 -0.31 -15.74 3.41
C GLU A 571 -0.68 -14.45 4.14
N ARG A 572 0.22 -13.44 4.16
CA ARG A 572 -0.06 -12.16 4.82
C ARG A 572 -1.28 -11.46 4.22
N PHE A 573 -1.39 -11.46 2.90
CA PHE A 573 -2.49 -10.82 2.20
C PHE A 573 -3.82 -11.51 2.48
N LEU A 574 -3.88 -12.84 2.38
CA LEU A 574 -5.09 -13.61 2.68
C LEU A 574 -5.49 -13.51 4.15
N MET A 575 -4.54 -13.52 5.08
CA MET A 575 -4.82 -13.30 6.50
C MET A 575 -5.44 -11.92 6.76
N TRP A 576 -4.93 -10.89 6.08
CA TRP A 576 -5.52 -9.55 6.16
C TRP A 576 -6.94 -9.51 5.59
N LEU A 577 -7.17 -10.07 4.40
CA LEU A 577 -8.51 -10.17 3.80
C LEU A 577 -9.49 -10.87 4.75
N ARG A 578 -9.10 -11.99 5.37
CA ARG A 578 -9.92 -12.70 6.35
C ARG A 578 -10.26 -11.88 7.59
N GLY A 579 -9.48 -10.85 7.91
CA GLY A 579 -9.75 -9.91 8.99
C GLY A 579 -10.81 -8.85 8.65
N LEU A 580 -11.27 -8.77 7.39
CA LEU A 580 -12.27 -7.81 6.95
C LEU A 580 -13.68 -8.42 7.05
N GLU A 581 -14.63 -7.73 7.70
CA GLU A 581 -16.00 -8.23 7.93
C GLU A 581 -16.88 -8.20 6.66
N ASP A 582 -16.55 -7.32 5.73
CA ASP A 582 -17.28 -6.99 4.52
C ASP A 582 -16.68 -7.62 3.25
N VAL A 583 -15.93 -8.72 3.40
CA VAL A 583 -15.43 -9.53 2.27
C VAL A 583 -15.94 -10.97 2.34
N GLU A 584 -16.04 -11.61 1.17
CA GLU A 584 -16.46 -13.00 1.04
C GLU A 584 -15.66 -13.73 -0.02
N PHE A 585 -14.93 -14.78 0.38
CA PHE A 585 -14.23 -15.66 -0.55
C PHE A 585 -15.22 -16.53 -1.33
N CYS A 586 -15.14 -16.43 -2.66
CA CYS A 586 -16.04 -17.10 -3.59
C CYS A 586 -15.23 -17.79 -4.69
N ARG A 587 -15.77 -18.89 -5.23
CA ARG A 587 -15.27 -19.46 -6.47
C ARG A 587 -15.69 -18.56 -7.64
N TYR A 588 -15.04 -18.68 -8.79
CA TYR A 588 -15.45 -17.91 -9.96
C TYR A 588 -16.85 -18.33 -10.44
N GLU A 589 -17.18 -19.61 -10.36
CA GLU A 589 -18.53 -20.12 -10.61
C GLU A 589 -19.57 -19.44 -9.71
N ASP A 590 -19.30 -19.31 -8.41
CA ASP A 590 -20.22 -18.68 -7.45
C ASP A 590 -20.50 -17.21 -7.85
N VAL A 591 -19.45 -16.49 -8.25
CA VAL A 591 -19.53 -15.10 -8.69
C VAL A 591 -20.38 -14.98 -9.96
N ALA A 592 -20.15 -15.85 -10.94
CA ALA A 592 -20.88 -15.80 -12.19
C ALA A 592 -22.37 -16.18 -12.04
N GLU A 593 -22.68 -17.15 -11.19
CA GLU A 593 -24.08 -17.51 -10.89
C GLU A 593 -24.82 -16.37 -10.19
N GLU A 594 -24.22 -15.79 -9.15
CA GLU A 594 -24.80 -14.65 -8.44
C GLU A 594 -25.03 -13.47 -9.40
N TYR A 595 -24.07 -13.18 -10.27
CA TYR A 595 -24.22 -12.14 -11.28
C TYR A 595 -25.42 -12.38 -12.21
N ARG A 596 -25.59 -13.62 -12.71
CA ARG A 596 -26.74 -13.95 -13.56
C ARG A 596 -28.07 -13.83 -12.82
N GLU A 597 -28.12 -14.23 -11.56
CA GLU A 597 -29.30 -14.05 -10.73
C GLU A 597 -29.66 -12.58 -10.54
N LEU A 598 -28.66 -11.73 -10.26
CA LEU A 598 -28.84 -10.29 -10.11
C LEU A 598 -29.37 -9.65 -11.41
N MET A 599 -28.83 -10.05 -12.56
CA MET A 599 -29.29 -9.56 -13.86
C MET A 599 -30.71 -10.06 -14.21
N ALA A 600 -31.04 -11.31 -13.88
CA ALA A 600 -32.40 -11.83 -14.04
C ALA A 600 -33.42 -11.09 -13.16
N LYS A 601 -33.05 -10.75 -11.92
CA LYS A 601 -33.89 -9.95 -11.00
C LYS A 601 -34.09 -8.53 -11.52
N ARG A 602 -33.04 -7.87 -12.03
CA ARG A 602 -33.13 -6.52 -12.64
C ARG A 602 -34.06 -6.50 -13.85
N ASN A 603 -34.01 -7.53 -14.69
CA ASN A 603 -34.91 -7.66 -15.86
C ASN A 603 -36.36 -7.99 -15.50
N ARG A 604 -36.67 -8.37 -14.25
CA ARG A 604 -38.03 -8.70 -13.76
C ARG A 604 -38.62 -7.65 -12.80
N GLY A 605 -37.85 -6.65 -12.38
CA GLY A 605 -38.29 -5.61 -11.43
C GLY A 605 -39.11 -4.47 -12.06
N PRO A 606 -39.65 -3.53 -11.27
CA PRO A 606 -40.47 -2.40 -11.74
C PRO A 606 -39.78 -1.55 -12.83
N TRP A 607 -38.44 -1.55 -12.85
CA TRP A 607 -37.61 -0.88 -13.84
C TRP A 607 -37.73 -1.45 -15.27
N ALA A 608 -38.09 -2.73 -15.43
CA ALA A 608 -38.36 -3.33 -16.73
C ALA A 608 -39.73 -2.89 -17.32
N MET A 609 -40.68 -2.47 -16.48
CA MET A 609 -41.98 -1.94 -16.93
C MET A 609 -41.90 -0.47 -17.38
N ALA A 610 -40.94 0.30 -16.85
CA ALA A 610 -40.73 1.69 -17.23
C ALA A 610 -40.20 1.85 -18.68
N LYS A 611 -39.43 0.88 -19.19
CA LYS A 611 -38.95 0.90 -20.59
C LYS A 611 -39.98 0.46 -21.64
N ARG A 612 -41.15 -0.08 -21.24
CA ARG A 612 -42.21 -0.48 -22.18
C ARG A 612 -43.19 0.65 -22.55
N HIS A 613 -43.05 1.85 -21.96
CA HIS A 613 -43.94 2.99 -22.21
C HIS A 613 -43.29 4.12 -23.03
N GLN A 614 -42.17 3.85 -23.69
CA GLN A 614 -41.59 4.72 -24.72
C GLN A 614 -41.27 3.88 -25.96
N ILE A 615 -42.32 3.49 -26.68
CA ILE A 615 -42.28 3.18 -28.12
C ILE A 615 -43.43 3.95 -28.76
#